data_AF-A0A255QNN8-F1
#
_entry.id   AF-A0A255QNN8-F1
#
_cell.length_a   1.000
_cell.length_b   1.000
_cell.length_c   1.000
_cell.angle_alpha   90.00
_cell.angle_beta   90.00
_cell.angle_gamma   90.00
#
_symmetry.space_group_name_H-M   'P 1'
#
loop_
_entity.id
_entity.type
_entity.pdbx_description
1 polymer ?
#
loop_
_entity_poly.entity_id
_entity_poly.type
_entity_poly.pdbx_seq_one_letter_code
_entity_poly.pdbx_strand_id
1 'polypeptide(L)'
;MRDEFIFRCVYCLKREMWGQVTCEFDLDHFEPQRLSPKKELDYFNLVYACRRCNAVKGGAQLEDPLILLTSENVVVSPDGMLVSEVASVKRLIRQVDLNSPRLLRWRTMWMRIVDLAVERDSVLASQLIGFPDELPDLAKLHPPDNSRPEGVEKSWYAKKQQGRLPAYY
;
A
#
# COMPACT_ATOMS: atom_id res chain seq x y z
N MET A 1 10.31 -1.36 3.85
CA MET A 1 8.93 -0.84 3.72
C MET A 1 8.16 -1.36 2.51
N ARG A 2 8.60 -1.27 1.23
CA ARG A 2 7.85 -1.85 0.09
C ARG A 2 7.29 -3.26 0.35
N ASP A 3 8.16 -4.13 0.88
CA ASP A 3 7.86 -5.52 1.23
C ASP A 3 6.76 -5.66 2.30
N GLU A 4 6.82 -4.85 3.37
CA GLU A 4 5.86 -4.88 4.49
C GLU A 4 4.46 -4.42 4.08
N PHE A 5 4.38 -3.44 3.18
CA PHE A 5 3.11 -2.97 2.62
C PHE A 5 2.67 -3.79 1.41
N ILE A 6 3.35 -4.91 1.15
CA ILE A 6 3.06 -5.85 0.08
C ILE A 6 2.90 -5.10 -1.25
N PHE A 7 3.80 -4.16 -1.54
CA PHE A 7 3.85 -3.40 -2.79
C PHE A 7 2.55 -2.62 -3.10
N ARG A 8 1.86 -2.14 -2.05
CA ARG A 8 0.63 -1.35 -2.16
C ARG A 8 0.72 -0.04 -1.39
N CYS A 9 -0.02 0.95 -1.88
CA CYS A 9 -0.25 2.17 -1.13
C CYS A 9 -1.15 1.85 0.06
N VAL A 10 -0.72 2.21 1.27
CA VAL A 10 -1.50 2.02 2.51
C VAL A 10 -2.89 2.66 2.43
N TYR A 11 -3.02 3.78 1.72
CA TYR A 11 -4.25 4.56 1.67
C TYR A 11 -5.26 4.03 0.64
N CYS A 12 -4.85 3.83 -0.60
CA CYS A 12 -5.78 3.51 -1.70
C CYS A 12 -5.66 2.07 -2.21
N LEU A 13 -4.75 1.27 -1.66
CA LEU A 13 -4.42 -0.09 -2.07
C LEU A 13 -3.95 -0.22 -3.52
N LYS A 14 -3.60 0.90 -4.18
CA LYS A 14 -2.96 0.87 -5.49
C LYS A 14 -1.69 0.03 -5.41
N ARG A 15 -1.62 -1.00 -6.24
CA ARG A 15 -0.44 -1.84 -6.43
C ARG A 15 0.59 -1.09 -7.27
N GLU A 16 1.86 -1.34 -6.98
CA GLU A 16 2.96 -0.85 -7.81
C GLU A 16 2.81 -1.29 -9.28
N MET A 17 2.27 -2.50 -9.50
CA MET A 17 2.04 -3.06 -10.84
C MET A 17 0.90 -2.40 -11.62
N TRP A 18 0.05 -1.58 -10.99
CA TRP A 18 -1.13 -0.95 -11.64
C TRP A 18 -0.87 0.51 -12.08
N GLY A 19 0.40 0.88 -12.25
CA GLY A 19 0.87 2.24 -12.50
C GLY A 19 1.73 2.39 -13.76
N GLN A 20 2.12 3.63 -14.09
CA GLN A 20 3.16 3.85 -15.08
C GLN A 20 4.55 3.63 -14.45
N VAL A 21 5.48 3.19 -15.30
CA VAL A 21 6.91 2.92 -15.05
C VAL A 21 7.51 3.81 -13.96
N THR A 22 7.99 3.17 -12.89
CA THR A 22 8.84 3.65 -11.77
C THR A 22 8.47 4.96 -11.05
N CYS A 23 8.83 5.08 -9.77
CA CYS A 23 8.75 6.33 -8.99
C CYS A 23 7.33 6.89 -8.72
N GLU A 24 6.27 6.09 -8.71
CA GLU A 24 4.92 6.53 -8.30
C GLU A 24 4.65 6.43 -6.79
N PHE A 25 5.62 5.97 -6.01
CA PHE A 25 5.48 5.70 -4.60
C PHE A 25 6.63 6.30 -3.81
N ASP A 26 6.27 6.81 -2.63
CA ASP A 26 7.16 7.51 -1.73
C ASP A 26 6.87 7.04 -0.29
N LEU A 27 7.80 7.33 0.62
CA LEU A 27 7.52 7.24 2.05
C LEU A 27 6.73 8.48 2.48
N ASP A 28 5.71 8.26 3.31
CA ASP A 28 4.91 9.32 3.90
C ASP A 28 4.96 9.22 5.43
N HIS A 29 4.86 10.36 6.11
CA HIS A 29 4.72 10.44 7.55
C HIS A 29 3.27 10.76 7.91
N PHE A 30 2.53 9.81 8.48
CA PHE A 30 1.12 10.09 8.81
C PHE A 30 0.96 11.16 9.91
N GLU A 31 1.95 11.28 10.80
CA GLU A 31 2.22 12.51 11.55
C GLU A 31 3.27 13.37 10.82
N PRO A 32 2.88 14.53 10.28
CA PRO A 32 3.77 15.39 9.51
C PRO A 32 5.01 15.82 10.28
N GLN A 33 6.18 15.77 9.64
CA GLN A 33 7.46 16.19 10.22
C GLN A 33 7.44 17.61 10.79
N ARG A 34 6.69 18.53 10.17
CA ARG A 34 6.52 19.91 10.67
C ARG A 34 5.90 19.97 12.08
N LEU A 35 5.01 19.03 12.41
CA LEU A 35 4.35 18.96 13.70
C LEU A 35 5.11 18.06 14.69
N SER A 36 5.81 17.05 14.16
CA SER A 36 6.58 16.09 14.95
C SER A 36 8.02 15.91 14.42
N PRO A 37 8.93 16.91 14.53
CA PRO A 37 10.29 16.79 13.98
C PRO A 37 11.09 15.62 14.55
N LYS A 38 10.82 15.26 15.81
CA LYS A 38 11.45 14.10 16.48
C LYS A 38 11.09 12.75 15.85
N LYS A 39 10.03 12.69 15.02
CA LYS A 39 9.55 11.48 14.35
C LYS A 39 9.96 11.38 12.88
N GLU A 40 10.89 12.22 12.43
CA GLU A 40 11.38 12.18 11.04
C GLU A 40 11.95 10.81 10.66
N LEU A 41 12.75 10.20 11.55
CA LEU A 41 13.34 8.88 11.37
C LEU A 41 12.60 7.79 12.16
N ASP A 42 11.44 8.11 12.73
CA ASP A 42 10.64 7.12 13.46
C ASP A 42 9.98 6.17 12.46
N TYR A 43 10.47 4.93 12.44
CA TYR A 43 9.98 3.86 11.58
C TYR A 43 8.47 3.66 11.69
N PHE A 44 7.91 3.81 12.89
CA PHE A 44 6.49 3.59 13.15
C PHE A 44 5.60 4.74 12.66
N ASN A 45 6.19 5.88 12.29
CA ASN A 45 5.47 6.99 11.67
C ASN A 45 5.55 6.95 10.12
N LEU A 46 6.36 6.05 9.55
CA LEU A 46 6.58 5.95 8.12
C LEU A 46 5.63 4.91 7.49
N VAL A 47 4.97 5.30 6.41
CA VAL A 47 4.09 4.43 5.63
C VAL A 47 4.41 4.47 4.14
N TYR A 48 4.11 3.39 3.44
CA TYR A 48 4.31 3.30 2.00
C TYR A 48 3.07 3.81 1.25
N ALA A 49 3.22 4.90 0.48
CA ALA A 49 2.10 5.56 -0.16
C ALA A 49 2.39 5.92 -1.62
N CYS A 50 1.36 5.89 -2.48
CA CYS A 50 1.50 6.45 -3.81
C CYS A 50 1.55 7.97 -3.75
N ARG A 51 2.26 8.60 -4.70
CA ARG A 51 2.46 10.04 -4.78
C ARG A 51 1.16 10.84 -4.74
N ARG A 52 0.09 10.33 -5.36
CA ARG A 52 -1.24 10.97 -5.29
C ARG A 52 -1.71 11.09 -3.85
N CYS A 53 -1.78 9.97 -3.12
CA CYS A 53 -2.32 9.95 -1.76
C CYS A 53 -1.44 10.75 -0.82
N ASN A 54 -0.12 10.63 -0.97
CA ASN A 54 0.86 11.43 -0.23
C ASN A 54 0.64 12.95 -0.50
N ALA A 55 0.52 13.36 -1.76
CA ALA A 55 0.30 14.75 -2.13
C ALA A 55 -1.05 15.32 -1.63
N VAL A 56 -2.13 14.54 -1.71
CA VAL A 56 -3.46 14.97 -1.24
C VAL A 56 -3.46 15.15 0.29
N LYS A 57 -2.86 14.21 1.01
CA LYS A 57 -2.68 14.33 2.46
C LYS A 57 -1.82 15.56 2.79
N GLY A 58 -0.72 15.75 2.07
CA GLY A 58 0.23 16.82 2.30
C GLY A 58 0.69 16.88 3.76
N GLY A 59 0.64 18.07 4.35
CA GLY A 59 0.99 18.32 5.75
C GLY A 59 -0.14 18.07 6.75
N ALA A 60 -1.23 17.39 6.36
CA ALA A 60 -2.31 17.05 7.29
C ALA A 60 -1.89 15.91 8.22
N GLN A 61 -2.19 16.05 9.51
CA GLN A 61 -2.07 14.97 10.47
C GLN A 61 -3.24 13.98 10.30
N LEU A 62 -2.88 12.70 10.23
CA LEU A 62 -3.83 11.60 10.23
C LEU A 62 -3.71 10.80 11.51
N GLU A 63 -4.83 10.16 11.90
CA GLU A 63 -4.78 9.02 12.81
C GLU A 63 -4.13 7.83 12.09
N ASP A 64 -3.58 6.88 12.85
CA ASP A 64 -2.77 5.78 12.31
C ASP A 64 -3.55 4.96 11.24
N PRO A 65 -3.11 5.01 9.97
CA PRO A 65 -3.79 4.31 8.89
C PRO A 65 -3.68 2.78 9.02
N LEU A 66 -2.69 2.25 9.74
CA LEU A 66 -2.52 0.81 9.94
C LEU A 66 -3.60 0.22 10.84
N ILE A 67 -4.17 1.05 11.73
CA ILE A 67 -5.29 0.67 12.60
C ILE A 67 -6.62 0.95 11.89
N LEU A 68 -6.71 2.06 11.16
CA LEU A 68 -7.98 2.52 10.58
C LEU A 68 -8.33 1.88 9.24
N LEU A 69 -7.36 1.58 8.37
CA LEU A 69 -7.59 1.07 7.01
C LEU A 69 -7.43 -0.44 6.92
N THR A 70 -8.13 -1.15 7.80
CA THR A 70 -8.18 -2.62 7.84
C THR A 70 -9.47 -3.14 7.20
N SER A 71 -9.50 -4.43 6.85
CA SER A 71 -10.70 -5.10 6.33
C SER A 71 -11.85 -5.18 7.33
N GLU A 72 -11.57 -5.03 8.63
CA GLU A 72 -12.59 -4.95 9.68
C GLU A 72 -13.30 -3.59 9.69
N ASN A 73 -12.55 -2.55 9.31
CA ASN A 73 -12.98 -1.16 9.42
C ASN A 73 -13.45 -0.56 8.09
N VAL A 74 -13.00 -1.08 6.95
CA VAL A 74 -13.30 -0.54 5.61
C VAL A 74 -13.82 -1.65 4.71
N VAL A 75 -14.96 -1.37 4.06
CA VAL A 75 -15.54 -2.20 3.01
C VAL A 75 -15.42 -1.47 1.67
N VAL A 76 -15.11 -2.21 0.61
CA VAL A 76 -15.14 -1.69 -0.77
C VAL A 76 -16.48 -2.09 -1.39
N SER A 77 -17.30 -1.11 -1.72
CA SER A 77 -18.55 -1.30 -2.44
C SER A 77 -18.31 -1.74 -3.90
N PRO A 78 -19.30 -2.34 -4.58
CA PRO A 78 -19.17 -2.75 -5.99
C PRO A 78 -18.89 -1.60 -6.98
N ASP A 79 -19.29 -0.38 -6.64
CA ASP A 79 -18.98 0.85 -7.38
C ASP A 79 -17.59 1.41 -7.06
N GLY A 80 -16.82 0.69 -6.24
CA GLY A 80 -15.50 1.07 -5.78
C GLY A 80 -15.51 2.02 -4.59
N MET A 81 -16.65 2.40 -3.99
CA MET A 81 -16.64 3.30 -2.85
C MET A 81 -16.02 2.64 -1.60
N LEU A 82 -15.14 3.35 -0.90
CA LEU A 82 -14.69 2.94 0.44
C LEU A 82 -15.71 3.42 1.46
N VAL A 83 -16.30 2.48 2.18
CA VAL A 83 -17.32 2.71 3.20
C VAL A 83 -16.87 2.13 4.54
N SER A 84 -17.30 2.78 5.61
CA SER A 84 -17.02 2.39 6.99
C SER A 84 -18.13 2.97 7.85
N GLU A 85 -18.44 2.37 9.00
CA GLU A 85 -19.27 3.01 10.01
C GLU A 85 -18.48 3.79 11.07
N VAL A 86 -17.16 3.58 11.12
CA VAL A 86 -16.28 4.20 12.11
C VAL A 86 -15.99 5.65 11.72
N ALA A 87 -16.22 6.59 12.65
CA ALA A 87 -16.12 8.02 12.38
C ALA A 87 -14.69 8.48 12.01
N SER A 88 -13.66 7.93 12.66
CA SER A 88 -12.24 8.22 12.35
C SER A 88 -11.86 7.72 10.95
N VAL A 89 -12.35 6.56 10.54
CA VAL A 89 -12.15 6.02 9.19
C VAL A 89 -12.83 6.89 8.13
N LYS A 90 -14.10 7.28 8.36
CA LYS A 90 -14.81 8.24 7.50
C LYS A 90 -14.03 9.55 7.35
N ARG A 91 -13.40 10.02 8.42
CA ARG A 91 -12.56 11.23 8.41
C ARG A 91 -11.30 11.04 7.58
N LEU A 92 -10.55 9.95 7.78
CA LEU A 92 -9.34 9.63 7.03
C LEU A 92 -9.65 9.51 5.52
N ILE A 93 -10.71 8.78 5.15
CA ILE A 93 -11.17 8.66 3.76
C ILE A 93 -11.40 10.02 3.10
N ARG A 94 -11.97 10.99 3.84
CA ARG A 94 -12.17 12.36 3.35
C ARG A 94 -10.86 13.15 3.27
N GLN A 95 -10.00 13.05 4.29
CA GLN A 95 -8.72 13.78 4.34
C GLN A 95 -7.77 13.39 3.20
N VAL A 96 -7.76 12.12 2.79
CA VAL A 96 -6.92 11.61 1.68
C VAL A 96 -7.71 11.49 0.37
N ASP A 97 -8.95 11.99 0.35
CA ASP A 97 -9.86 12.01 -0.81
C ASP A 97 -9.96 10.63 -1.52
N LEU A 98 -10.15 9.57 -0.74
CA LEU A 98 -10.10 8.18 -1.23
C LEU A 98 -11.33 7.77 -2.07
N ASN A 99 -12.39 8.56 -1.98
CA ASN A 99 -13.63 8.42 -2.75
C ASN A 99 -13.80 9.51 -3.82
N SER A 100 -12.72 10.19 -4.21
CA SER A 100 -12.77 11.11 -5.34
C SER A 100 -13.36 10.42 -6.59
N PRO A 101 -14.12 11.14 -7.45
CA PRO A 101 -14.67 10.55 -8.68
C PRO A 101 -13.61 9.89 -9.57
N ARG A 102 -12.37 10.41 -9.53
CA ARG A 102 -11.23 9.83 -10.26
C ARG A 102 -10.82 8.47 -9.70
N LEU A 103 -10.72 8.33 -8.37
CA LEU A 103 -10.38 7.06 -7.75
C LEU A 103 -11.49 6.02 -7.85
N LEU A 104 -12.76 6.44 -7.72
CA LEU A 104 -13.88 5.53 -7.91
C LEU A 104 -13.81 4.88 -9.29
N ARG A 105 -13.76 5.70 -10.36
CA ARG A 105 -13.63 5.19 -11.74
C ARG A 105 -12.41 4.30 -11.93
N TRP A 106 -11.25 4.70 -11.40
CA TRP A 106 -10.02 3.91 -11.50
C TRP A 106 -10.15 2.56 -10.79
N ARG A 107 -10.69 2.54 -9.57
CA ARG A 107 -10.86 1.32 -8.76
C ARG A 107 -11.86 0.38 -9.42
N THR A 108 -13.02 0.87 -9.86
CA THR A 108 -14.02 0.06 -10.57
C THR A 108 -13.44 -0.52 -11.86
N MET A 109 -12.67 0.27 -12.62
CA MET A 109 -12.02 -0.21 -13.84
C MET A 109 -11.03 -1.35 -13.54
N TRP A 110 -10.16 -1.17 -12.54
CA TRP A 110 -9.18 -2.20 -12.18
C TRP A 110 -9.81 -3.47 -11.61
N MET A 111 -10.84 -3.35 -10.77
CA MET A 111 -11.61 -4.51 -10.29
C MET A 111 -12.13 -5.32 -11.48
N ARG A 112 -12.78 -4.67 -12.46
CA ARG A 112 -13.28 -5.34 -13.66
C ARG A 112 -12.18 -5.97 -14.52
N ILE A 113 -11.05 -5.27 -14.71
CA ILE A 113 -9.92 -5.81 -15.47
C ILE A 113 -9.37 -7.07 -14.79
N VAL A 114 -9.21 -7.03 -13.46
CA VAL A 114 -8.73 -8.18 -12.67
C VAL A 114 -9.72 -9.33 -12.75
N ASP A 115 -11.02 -9.09 -12.57
CA ASP A 115 -12.05 -10.12 -12.66
C ASP A 115 -12.03 -10.81 -14.04
N LEU A 116 -11.99 -10.01 -15.12
CA LEU A 116 -11.90 -10.53 -16.49
C LEU A 116 -10.62 -11.33 -16.73
N ALA A 117 -9.47 -10.86 -16.21
CA ALA A 117 -8.21 -11.57 -16.34
C ALA A 117 -8.26 -12.91 -15.58
N VAL A 118 -8.74 -12.92 -14.35
CA VAL A 118 -8.88 -14.14 -13.54
C VAL A 118 -9.79 -15.17 -14.24
N GLU A 119 -10.86 -14.72 -14.88
CA GLU A 119 -11.78 -15.60 -15.60
C GLU A 119 -11.24 -16.15 -16.93
N ARG A 120 -10.40 -15.38 -17.63
CA ARG A 120 -10.12 -15.62 -19.06
C ARG A 120 -8.64 -15.82 -19.40
N ASP A 121 -7.73 -15.28 -18.61
CA ASP A 121 -6.30 -15.23 -18.89
C ASP A 121 -5.48 -15.28 -17.60
N SER A 122 -5.10 -16.50 -17.20
CA SER A 122 -4.31 -16.73 -15.99
C SER A 122 -2.91 -16.11 -16.03
N VAL A 123 -2.35 -15.89 -17.23
CA VAL A 123 -1.05 -15.23 -17.41
C VAL A 123 -1.21 -13.74 -17.10
N LEU A 124 -2.20 -13.09 -17.69
CA LEU A 124 -2.53 -11.70 -17.40
C LEU A 124 -2.91 -11.52 -15.92
N ALA A 125 -3.71 -12.42 -15.36
CA ALA A 125 -4.04 -12.38 -13.93
C ALA A 125 -2.77 -12.39 -13.07
N SER A 126 -1.83 -13.27 -13.39
CA SER A 126 -0.53 -13.33 -12.68
C SER A 126 0.29 -12.05 -12.81
N GLN A 127 0.25 -11.38 -13.96
CA GLN A 127 0.92 -10.08 -14.13
C GLN A 127 0.24 -8.96 -13.32
N LEU A 128 -1.09 -9.01 -13.17
CA LEU A 128 -1.85 -7.96 -12.50
C LEU A 128 -1.87 -8.09 -10.98
N ILE A 129 -2.03 -9.31 -10.45
CA ILE A 129 -2.19 -9.55 -9.01
C ILE A 129 -1.03 -10.35 -8.38
N GLY A 130 -0.07 -10.79 -9.20
CA GLY A 130 1.17 -11.42 -8.74
C GLY A 130 2.25 -10.40 -8.36
N PHE A 131 3.24 -10.89 -7.60
CA PHE A 131 4.38 -10.12 -7.08
C PHE A 131 5.20 -9.45 -8.19
N PRO A 132 5.80 -8.27 -7.93
CA PRO A 132 6.76 -7.70 -8.85
C PRO A 132 7.96 -8.64 -9.03
N ASP A 133 8.53 -8.66 -10.23
CA ASP A 133 9.68 -9.52 -10.55
C ASP A 133 10.89 -9.22 -9.65
N GLU A 134 11.11 -7.92 -9.40
CA GLU A 134 12.16 -7.39 -8.53
C GLU A 134 11.69 -7.26 -7.08
N LEU A 135 11.84 -8.35 -6.32
CA LEU A 135 11.66 -8.33 -4.86
C LEU A 135 12.93 -7.79 -4.16
N PRO A 136 12.78 -6.94 -3.14
CA PRO A 136 13.92 -6.37 -2.42
C PRO A 136 14.61 -7.44 -1.57
N ASP A 137 15.90 -7.66 -1.82
CA ASP A 137 16.75 -8.51 -0.99
C ASP A 137 17.26 -7.72 0.22
N LEU A 138 16.55 -7.84 1.35
CA LEU A 138 16.86 -7.11 2.58
C LEU A 138 18.19 -7.54 3.21
N ALA A 139 18.71 -8.72 2.89
CA ALA A 139 19.99 -9.21 3.44
C ALA A 139 21.21 -8.46 2.87
N LYS A 140 21.05 -7.78 1.73
CA LYS A 140 22.12 -6.95 1.13
C LYS A 140 22.27 -5.59 1.80
N LEU A 141 21.30 -5.18 2.61
CA LEU A 141 21.33 -3.89 3.30
C LEU A 141 22.09 -4.03 4.62
N HIS A 142 22.98 -3.08 4.89
CA HIS A 142 23.81 -3.06 6.09
C HIS A 142 23.55 -1.75 6.87
N PRO A 143 22.36 -1.59 7.49
CA PRO A 143 22.08 -0.41 8.29
C PRO A 143 22.96 -0.41 9.56
N PRO A 144 23.32 0.76 10.11
CA PRO A 144 24.09 0.84 11.35
C PRO A 144 23.41 0.16 12.55
N ASP A 145 22.08 0.15 12.57
CA ASP A 145 21.25 -0.54 13.53
C ASP A 145 20.00 -1.10 12.82
N ASN A 146 19.58 -2.31 13.21
CA ASN A 146 18.38 -2.97 12.69
C ASN A 146 17.52 -3.45 13.85
N SER A 147 16.47 -2.69 14.15
CA SER A 147 15.49 -3.04 15.19
C SER A 147 14.54 -4.18 14.80
N ARG A 148 14.60 -4.69 13.55
CA ARG A 148 13.75 -5.76 13.01
C ARG A 148 14.55 -6.78 12.19
N PRO A 149 15.53 -7.47 12.78
CA PRO A 149 16.35 -8.46 12.07
C PRO A 149 15.53 -9.60 11.45
N GLU A 150 14.41 -9.97 12.07
CA GLU A 150 13.48 -10.99 11.57
C GLU A 150 12.80 -10.60 10.25
N GLY A 151 12.80 -9.31 9.89
CA GLY A 151 12.27 -8.83 8.62
C GLY A 151 13.00 -9.43 7.41
N VAL A 152 14.28 -9.76 7.55
CA VAL A 152 15.07 -10.40 6.48
C VAL A 152 14.50 -11.77 6.13
N GLU A 153 14.28 -12.62 7.13
CA GLU A 153 13.78 -13.99 6.95
C GLU A 153 12.28 -14.02 6.56
N LYS A 154 11.50 -13.04 7.03
CA LYS A 154 10.07 -12.94 6.75
C LYS A 154 9.74 -12.29 5.40
N SER A 155 10.72 -11.67 4.75
CA SER A 155 10.54 -10.92 3.50
C SER A 155 9.95 -11.77 2.37
N TRP A 156 9.27 -11.13 1.41
CA TRP A 156 8.78 -11.84 0.22
C TRP A 156 9.93 -12.39 -0.62
N TYR A 157 11.08 -11.71 -0.65
CA TYR A 157 12.30 -12.23 -1.27
C TYR A 157 12.74 -13.55 -0.64
N ALA A 158 12.86 -13.61 0.69
CA ALA A 158 13.24 -14.85 1.40
C ALA A 158 12.23 -15.98 1.17
N LYS A 159 10.93 -15.67 1.16
CA LYS A 159 9.88 -16.66 0.82
C LYS A 159 10.02 -17.17 -0.62
N LYS A 160 10.37 -16.32 -1.58
CA LYS A 160 10.65 -16.72 -2.98
C LYS A 160 11.83 -17.69 -3.04
N GLN A 161 12.93 -17.41 -2.33
CA GLN A 161 14.09 -18.30 -2.27
C GLN A 161 13.77 -19.67 -1.65
N GLN A 162 12.82 -19.72 -0.72
CA GLN A 162 12.36 -20.96 -0.10
C GLN A 162 11.27 -21.70 -0.90
N GLY A 163 10.86 -21.20 -2.07
CA GLY A 163 9.75 -21.78 -2.84
C GLY A 163 8.38 -21.63 -2.18
N ARG A 164 8.23 -20.66 -1.26
CA ARG A 164 7.02 -20.41 -0.45
C ARG A 164 6.31 -19.10 -0.81
N LEU A 165 6.67 -18.48 -1.94
CA LEU A 165 5.99 -17.27 -2.40
C LEU A 165 4.59 -17.63 -2.92
N PRO A 166 3.52 -17.02 -2.39
CA PRO A 166 2.18 -17.19 -2.96
C PRO A 166 2.14 -16.70 -4.42
N ALA A 167 1.23 -17.27 -5.22
CA ALA A 167 1.06 -16.83 -6.61
C ALA A 167 0.62 -15.37 -6.72
N TYR A 168 -0.25 -14.95 -5.79
CA TYR A 168 -0.86 -13.63 -5.75
C TYR A 168 -0.78 -13.07 -4.34
N TYR A 169 -0.77 -11.75 -4.23
CA TYR A 169 -0.99 -11.06 -2.96
C TYR A 169 -2.31 -10.32 -2.98
#